data_AF-A0A367KNE5-F1
#
_entry.id   AF-A0A367KNE5-F1
#
_cell.length_a   1.000
_cell.length_b   1.000
_cell.length_c   1.000
_cell.angle_alpha   90.00
_cell.angle_beta   90.00
_cell.angle_gamma   90.00
#
_symmetry.space_group_name_H-M   'P 1'
#
loop_
_entity.id
_entity.type
_entity.pdbx_description
1 polymer ?
#
loop_
_entity_poly.entity_id
_entity_poly.type
_entity_poly.pdbx_seq_one_letter_code
_entity_poly.pdbx_strand_id
1 'polypeptide(L)'
;MHPKEARKVIAVDFDQTLAHTLESLVKWHNDTYSTNFSVTDFNTYDYWKIWGGTREESCMKIREFYESEHFEQIEPIRDFALEALKMLKRRHFTLVIITSRQQFIADKTKKFVDKHYPGIFESIYFCNLDLSSSEQLEYISKPKSLICQEIGVDVLIDDSLEHALDCSSLGIDILLYDRKGQYRWNHEDKLVDKTPIKHTLTSTSNRILYSSPKETKNIHRMKNWREIIAQFPKPSSPLRFCYYPPAYSEEEEEEEEDEDDDGNSYEQPAYQPSYYGKYETVEVEELSDEDEAYPIWKENRVWV
;
A
#
# COMPACT_ATOMS: atom_id res chain seq x y z
N MET A 1 15.14 -21.56 -22.11
CA MET A 1 14.48 -20.42 -21.45
C MET A 1 13.53 -20.98 -20.41
N HIS A 2 13.82 -20.83 -19.12
CA HIS A 2 12.82 -21.09 -18.09
C HIS A 2 11.74 -19.99 -18.19
N PRO A 3 10.44 -20.32 -18.13
CA PRO A 3 9.41 -19.30 -18.09
C PRO A 3 9.64 -18.40 -16.88
N LYS A 4 9.66 -17.08 -17.10
CA LYS A 4 9.74 -16.10 -16.02
C LYS A 4 8.48 -16.28 -15.17
N GLU A 5 8.65 -16.60 -13.90
CA GLU A 5 7.54 -16.76 -12.96
C GLU A 5 6.72 -15.45 -12.93
N ALA A 6 5.39 -15.56 -12.93
CA ALA A 6 4.52 -14.39 -12.95
C ALA A 6 4.74 -13.55 -11.67
N ARG A 7 4.76 -12.21 -11.81
CA ARG A 7 4.87 -11.31 -10.66
C ARG A 7 3.62 -11.43 -9.81
N LYS A 8 3.80 -11.67 -8.50
CA LYS A 8 2.67 -11.68 -7.56
C LYS A 8 2.01 -10.31 -7.46
N VAL A 9 0.69 -10.29 -7.37
CA VAL A 9 -0.17 -9.11 -7.28
C VAL A 9 -0.63 -8.93 -5.83
N ILE A 10 -0.35 -7.76 -5.26
CA ILE A 10 -0.85 -7.34 -3.94
C ILE A 10 -1.87 -6.23 -4.16
N ALA A 11 -3.12 -6.49 -3.78
CA ALA A 11 -4.16 -5.48 -3.71
C ALA A 11 -4.14 -4.82 -2.34
N VAL A 12 -4.30 -3.50 -2.32
CA VAL A 12 -4.34 -2.69 -1.10
C VAL A 12 -5.63 -1.88 -1.10
N ASP A 13 -6.37 -1.97 -0.02
CA ASP A 13 -7.50 -1.08 0.22
C ASP A 13 -7.06 0.37 0.42
N PHE A 14 -7.97 1.32 0.21
CA PHE A 14 -7.67 2.73 0.31
C PHE A 14 -8.06 3.33 1.66
N ASP A 15 -9.34 3.31 2.00
CA ASP A 15 -9.90 4.01 3.17
C ASP A 15 -9.52 3.24 4.44
N GLN A 16 -8.90 3.90 5.41
CA GLN A 16 -8.40 3.30 6.66
C GLN A 16 -7.22 2.32 6.52
N THR A 17 -6.76 2.07 5.29
CA THR A 17 -5.56 1.28 4.99
C THR A 17 -4.41 2.12 4.43
N LEU A 18 -4.72 3.12 3.59
CA LEU A 18 -3.78 4.11 3.06
C LEU A 18 -4.14 5.54 3.48
N ALA A 19 -5.40 5.82 3.80
CA ALA A 19 -5.89 7.16 4.10
C ALA A 19 -6.67 7.21 5.42
N HIS A 20 -6.55 8.32 6.16
CA HIS A 20 -7.33 8.61 7.36
C HIS A 20 -8.72 9.19 7.01
N THR A 21 -9.48 8.47 6.19
CA THR A 21 -10.76 8.95 5.66
C THR A 21 -11.85 9.02 6.72
N LEU A 22 -11.97 8.01 7.59
CA LEU A 22 -12.95 8.00 8.67
C LEU A 22 -12.64 9.09 9.70
N GLU A 23 -11.37 9.31 10.05
CA GLU A 23 -10.99 10.42 10.94
C GLU A 23 -11.47 11.77 10.38
N SER A 24 -11.26 11.99 9.09
CA SER A 24 -11.68 13.23 8.43
C SER A 24 -13.21 13.33 8.31
N LEU A 25 -13.88 12.22 7.96
CA LEU A 25 -15.34 12.14 7.87
C LEU A 25 -16.01 12.43 9.23
N VAL A 26 -15.47 11.88 10.31
CA VAL A 26 -15.97 12.13 11.66
C VAL A 26 -15.82 13.60 12.03
N LYS A 27 -14.67 14.21 11.72
CA LYS A 27 -14.45 15.63 11.96
C LYS A 27 -15.45 16.48 11.17
N TRP A 28 -15.62 16.19 9.88
CA TRP A 28 -16.60 16.86 9.03
C TRP A 28 -18.01 16.74 9.62
N HIS A 29 -18.46 15.53 9.96
CA HIS A 29 -19.81 15.32 10.46
C HIS A 29 -20.05 16.08 11.78
N ASN A 30 -19.06 16.11 12.69
CA ASN A 30 -19.15 16.87 13.93
C ASN A 30 -19.25 18.38 13.67
N ASP A 31 -18.40 18.91 12.78
CA ASP A 31 -18.38 20.33 12.45
C ASP A 31 -19.69 20.75 11.72
N THR A 32 -20.23 19.91 10.84
CA THR A 32 -21.44 20.20 10.04
C THR A 32 -22.74 20.03 10.82
N TYR A 33 -22.88 18.96 11.60
CA TYR A 33 -24.13 18.62 12.29
C TYR A 33 -24.09 18.87 13.80
N SER A 34 -23.04 19.52 14.31
CA SER A 34 -22.85 19.79 15.74
C SER A 34 -22.92 18.52 16.59
N THR A 35 -22.37 17.41 16.08
CA THR A 35 -22.26 16.14 16.81
C THR A 35 -20.91 16.04 17.53
N ASN A 36 -20.74 14.97 18.32
CA ASN A 36 -19.50 14.72 19.07
C ASN A 36 -19.07 13.25 18.98
N PHE A 37 -19.00 12.72 17.76
CA PHE A 37 -18.51 11.37 17.50
C PHE A 37 -17.00 11.31 17.50
N SER A 38 -16.49 10.12 17.79
CA SER A 38 -15.11 9.69 17.69
C SER A 38 -15.03 8.49 16.75
N VAL A 39 -13.83 8.17 16.24
CA VAL A 39 -13.62 6.97 15.40
C VAL A 39 -14.06 5.69 16.13
N THR A 40 -13.93 5.63 17.46
CA THR A 40 -14.32 4.47 18.26
C THR A 40 -15.82 4.23 18.39
N ASP A 41 -16.64 5.20 17.97
CA ASP A 41 -18.10 5.04 17.87
C ASP A 41 -18.51 4.27 16.61
N PHE A 42 -17.59 4.14 15.65
CA PHE A 42 -17.82 3.41 14.40
C PHE A 42 -17.44 1.95 14.57
N ASN A 43 -18.45 1.10 14.64
CA ASN A 43 -18.32 -0.37 14.68
C ASN A 43 -18.88 -1.05 13.42
N THR A 44 -19.33 -0.26 12.45
CA THR A 44 -19.93 -0.72 11.19
C THR A 44 -19.68 0.32 10.09
N TYR A 45 -19.61 -0.13 8.85
CA TYR A 45 -19.60 0.73 7.66
C TYR A 45 -21.00 1.27 7.32
N ASP A 46 -22.05 0.73 7.92
CA ASP A 46 -23.43 1.24 7.84
C ASP A 46 -23.60 2.52 8.69
N TYR A 47 -23.03 3.64 8.26
CA TYR A 47 -22.96 4.87 9.08
C TYR A 47 -24.31 5.43 9.51
N TRP A 48 -25.40 5.17 8.78
CA TRP A 48 -26.76 5.51 9.20
C TRP A 48 -27.16 4.87 10.56
N LYS A 49 -26.57 3.73 10.93
CA LYS A 49 -26.80 3.10 12.25
C LYS A 49 -26.18 3.90 13.41
N ILE A 50 -25.19 4.73 13.12
CA ILE A 50 -24.45 5.54 14.10
C ILE A 50 -24.98 6.97 14.08
N TRP A 51 -25.13 7.55 12.90
CA TRP A 51 -25.65 8.91 12.71
C TRP A 51 -27.16 9.02 12.94
N GLY A 52 -27.88 7.89 12.91
CA GLY A 52 -29.33 7.86 12.78
C GLY A 52 -29.79 8.14 11.35
N GLY A 53 -31.11 8.09 11.15
CA GLY A 53 -31.72 8.31 9.85
C GLY A 53 -31.79 7.07 8.96
N THR A 54 -31.83 7.28 7.65
CA THR A 54 -31.90 6.22 6.63
C THR A 54 -30.56 5.99 5.94
N ARG A 55 -30.45 4.86 5.21
CA ARG A 55 -29.29 4.57 4.37
C ARG A 55 -29.11 5.64 3.29
N GLU A 56 -30.21 6.12 2.71
CA GLU A 56 -30.21 7.16 1.68
C GLU A 56 -29.67 8.49 2.23
N GLU A 57 -30.09 8.88 3.45
CA GLU A 57 -29.56 10.07 4.13
C GLU A 57 -28.06 9.94 4.40
N SER A 58 -27.61 8.77 4.88
CA SER A 58 -26.17 8.50 5.04
C SER A 58 -25.42 8.55 3.72
N CYS A 59 -26.00 8.06 2.63
CA CYS A 59 -25.42 8.19 1.31
C CYS A 59 -25.24 9.67 0.95
N MET A 60 -26.30 10.49 1.08
CA MET A 60 -26.24 11.93 0.81
C MET A 60 -25.14 12.62 1.62
N LYS A 61 -25.06 12.35 2.93
CA LYS A 61 -23.99 12.87 3.79
C LYS A 61 -22.59 12.53 3.28
N ILE A 62 -22.38 11.31 2.81
CA ILE A 62 -21.09 10.93 2.20
C ILE A 62 -20.78 11.73 0.94
N ARG A 63 -21.78 12.07 0.12
CA ARG A 63 -21.58 12.90 -1.08
C ARG A 63 -21.29 14.35 -0.71
N GLU A 64 -21.96 14.88 0.31
CA GLU A 64 -21.63 16.19 0.87
C GLU A 64 -20.20 16.22 1.43
N PHE A 65 -19.77 15.16 2.11
CA PHE A 65 -18.39 15.02 2.58
C PHE A 65 -17.39 15.05 1.42
N TYR A 66 -17.65 14.36 0.30
CA TYR A 66 -16.76 14.38 -0.86
C TYR A 66 -16.52 15.76 -1.45
N GLU A 67 -17.45 16.70 -1.25
CA GLU A 67 -17.34 18.10 -1.69
C GLU A 67 -16.83 19.05 -0.60
N SER A 68 -16.51 18.55 0.59
CA SER A 68 -16.01 19.35 1.71
C SER A 68 -14.49 19.55 1.70
N GLU A 69 -14.03 20.62 2.36
CA GLU A 69 -12.60 20.85 2.61
C GLU A 69 -11.98 19.72 3.44
N HIS A 70 -12.75 19.10 4.35
CA HIS A 70 -12.28 17.96 5.14
C HIS A 70 -11.85 16.78 4.26
N PHE A 71 -12.57 16.51 3.17
CA PHE A 71 -12.19 15.45 2.23
C PHE A 71 -10.87 15.78 1.53
N GLU A 72 -10.64 17.04 1.15
CA GLU A 72 -9.37 17.47 0.53
C GLU A 72 -8.18 17.42 1.51
N GLN A 73 -8.48 17.52 2.81
CA GLN A 73 -7.52 17.48 3.92
C GLN A 73 -7.33 16.07 4.50
N ILE A 74 -7.87 15.02 3.87
CA ILE A 74 -7.56 13.65 4.28
C ILE A 74 -6.04 13.47 4.25
N GLU A 75 -5.49 12.93 5.34
CA GLU A 75 -4.06 12.67 5.47
C GLU A 75 -3.74 11.20 5.18
N PRO A 76 -2.57 10.88 4.63
CA PRO A 76 -2.13 9.50 4.44
C PRO A 76 -1.79 8.83 5.76
N ILE A 77 -1.90 7.51 5.79
CA ILE A 77 -1.38 6.70 6.87
C ILE A 77 0.15 6.72 6.80
N ARG A 78 0.78 7.40 7.76
CA ARG A 78 2.24 7.61 7.84
C ARG A 78 2.98 6.59 8.70
N ASP A 79 2.31 5.57 9.24
CA ASP A 79 2.92 4.58 10.14
C ASP A 79 3.63 3.43 9.38
N PHE A 80 4.59 3.81 8.54
CA PHE A 80 5.45 2.93 7.72
C PHE A 80 4.80 2.38 6.44
N ALA A 81 3.62 2.89 6.05
CA ALA A 81 2.91 2.46 4.84
C ALA A 81 3.70 2.70 3.57
N LEU A 82 4.18 3.93 3.37
CA LEU A 82 4.90 4.34 2.16
C LEU A 82 6.21 3.55 2.00
N GLU A 83 6.95 3.36 3.09
CA GLU A 83 8.19 2.59 3.13
C GLU A 83 7.94 1.12 2.81
N ALA A 84 6.94 0.50 3.44
CA ALA A 84 6.57 -0.89 3.18
C ALA A 84 6.18 -1.10 1.70
N LEU A 85 5.36 -0.23 1.13
CA LEU A 85 4.95 -0.30 -0.27
C LEU A 85 6.14 -0.11 -1.23
N LYS A 86 7.05 0.85 -0.96
CA LYS A 86 8.30 1.00 -1.72
C LYS A 86 9.17 -0.26 -1.65
N MET A 87 9.24 -0.92 -0.50
CA MET A 87 9.96 -2.18 -0.34
C MET A 87 9.32 -3.33 -1.14
N LEU A 88 7.98 -3.44 -1.14
CA LEU A 88 7.26 -4.42 -1.94
C LEU A 88 7.47 -4.17 -3.44
N LYS A 89 7.36 -2.92 -3.90
CA LYS A 89 7.62 -2.56 -5.30
C LYS A 89 9.05 -2.93 -5.72
N ARG A 90 10.06 -2.61 -4.89
CA ARG A 90 11.47 -2.98 -5.11
C ARG A 90 11.70 -4.50 -5.18
N ARG A 91 10.83 -5.30 -4.56
CA ARG A 91 10.87 -6.77 -4.60
C ARG A 91 10.07 -7.34 -5.77
N HIS A 92 9.69 -6.49 -6.74
CA HIS A 92 8.97 -6.87 -7.95
C HIS A 92 7.55 -7.42 -7.71
N PHE A 93 6.90 -7.07 -6.61
CA PHE A 93 5.44 -7.23 -6.51
C PHE A 93 4.73 -6.22 -7.42
N THR A 94 3.62 -6.62 -8.03
CA THR A 94 2.68 -5.69 -8.67
C THR A 94 1.73 -5.18 -7.59
N LEU A 95 1.60 -3.87 -7.46
CA LEU A 95 0.78 -3.23 -6.43
C LEU A 95 -0.40 -2.53 -7.10
N VAL A 96 -1.61 -2.82 -6.64
CA VAL A 96 -2.85 -2.19 -7.11
C VAL A 96 -3.69 -1.72 -5.94
N ILE A 97 -4.52 -0.70 -6.16
CA ILE A 97 -5.54 -0.30 -5.18
C ILE A 97 -6.87 -0.90 -5.60
N ILE A 98 -7.60 -1.51 -4.67
CA ILE A 98 -9.01 -1.87 -4.86
C ILE A 98 -9.78 -1.20 -3.74
N THR A 99 -10.70 -0.29 -4.05
CA THR A 99 -11.41 0.54 -3.07
C THR A 99 -12.92 0.41 -3.22
N SER A 100 -13.63 0.48 -2.09
CA SER A 100 -15.09 0.50 -2.05
C SER A 100 -15.71 1.79 -2.59
N ARG A 101 -14.89 2.83 -2.80
CA ARG A 101 -15.30 4.13 -3.35
C ARG A 101 -16.01 4.01 -4.69
N GLN A 102 -16.80 5.02 -4.99
CA GLN A 102 -17.46 5.18 -6.27
C GLN A 102 -16.53 5.84 -7.29
N GLN A 103 -16.65 5.43 -8.54
CA GLN A 103 -15.79 5.87 -9.63
C GLN A 103 -15.96 7.36 -9.96
N PHE A 104 -17.12 7.97 -9.65
CA PHE A 104 -17.30 9.40 -9.83
C PHE A 104 -16.37 10.27 -8.95
N ILE A 105 -15.75 9.72 -7.89
CA ILE A 105 -14.69 10.39 -7.12
C ILE A 105 -13.26 9.93 -7.48
N ALA A 106 -13.09 9.30 -8.65
CA ALA A 106 -11.80 8.76 -9.08
C ALA A 106 -10.73 9.85 -9.19
N ASP A 107 -11.06 11.02 -9.73
CA ASP A 107 -10.10 12.12 -9.90
C ASP A 107 -9.54 12.61 -8.56
N LYS A 108 -10.39 12.79 -7.54
CA LYS A 108 -9.92 13.21 -6.21
C LYS A 108 -9.09 12.11 -5.54
N THR A 109 -9.51 10.85 -5.67
CA THR A 109 -8.76 9.68 -5.16
C THR A 109 -7.38 9.56 -5.82
N LYS A 110 -7.32 9.70 -7.15
CA LYS A 110 -6.06 9.65 -7.90
C LYS A 110 -5.11 10.78 -7.49
N LYS A 111 -5.61 12.02 -7.36
CA LYS A 111 -4.79 13.15 -6.87
C LYS A 111 -4.15 12.86 -5.51
N PHE A 112 -4.89 12.25 -4.59
CA PHE A 112 -4.34 11.82 -3.30
C PHE A 112 -3.23 10.78 -3.47
N VAL A 113 -3.47 9.73 -4.28
CA VAL A 113 -2.50 8.65 -4.51
C VAL A 113 -1.23 9.20 -5.16
N ASP A 114 -1.36 10.05 -6.19
CA ASP A 114 -0.22 10.65 -6.89
C ASP A 114 0.62 11.53 -5.95
N LYS A 115 -0.03 12.26 -5.02
CA LYS A 115 0.64 13.11 -4.04
C LYS A 115 1.37 12.31 -2.95
N HIS A 116 0.75 11.26 -2.41
CA HIS A 116 1.22 10.59 -1.19
C HIS A 116 1.93 9.25 -1.45
N TYR A 117 1.63 8.59 -2.56
CA TYR A 117 2.18 7.29 -2.96
C TYR A 117 2.70 7.32 -4.41
N PRO A 118 3.55 8.31 -4.78
CA PRO A 118 3.91 8.57 -6.18
C PRO A 118 4.60 7.37 -6.81
N GLY A 119 4.04 6.94 -7.94
CA GLY A 119 4.60 5.85 -8.74
C GLY A 119 4.64 4.52 -8.00
N ILE A 120 3.78 4.25 -7.01
CA ILE A 120 3.76 2.96 -6.31
C ILE A 120 2.81 1.97 -6.96
N PHE A 121 1.58 2.42 -7.24
CA PHE A 121 0.50 1.56 -7.71
C PHE A 121 0.40 1.58 -9.24
N GLU A 122 0.14 0.42 -9.84
CA GLU A 122 -0.05 0.27 -11.29
C GLU A 122 -1.47 0.66 -11.72
N SER A 123 -2.48 0.48 -10.86
CA SER A 123 -3.88 0.77 -11.16
C SER A 123 -4.71 0.98 -9.89
N ILE A 124 -5.87 1.64 -10.04
CA ILE A 124 -6.90 1.81 -9.00
C ILE A 124 -8.21 1.23 -9.55
N TYR A 125 -8.81 0.30 -8.83
CA TYR A 125 -10.09 -0.33 -9.15
C TYR A 125 -11.17 0.14 -8.16
N PHE A 126 -12.29 0.61 -8.68
CA PHE A 126 -13.42 1.11 -7.90
C PHE A 126 -14.53 0.07 -7.87
N CYS A 127 -14.93 -0.34 -6.67
CA CYS A 127 -16.02 -1.28 -6.48
C CYS A 127 -17.40 -0.65 -6.64
N ASN A 128 -17.50 0.68 -6.57
CA ASN A 128 -18.78 1.39 -6.62
C ASN A 128 -19.78 0.85 -5.59
N LEU A 129 -19.36 0.67 -4.33
CA LEU A 129 -20.30 0.27 -3.29
C LEU A 129 -21.20 1.45 -2.89
N ASP A 130 -22.34 1.15 -2.27
CA ASP A 130 -23.28 2.16 -1.76
C ASP A 130 -23.81 3.18 -2.76
N LEU A 131 -23.90 2.83 -4.05
CA LEU A 131 -24.56 3.65 -5.06
C LEU A 131 -26.05 3.87 -4.72
N SER A 132 -26.50 5.11 -4.92
CA SER A 132 -27.92 5.47 -4.99
C SER A 132 -28.59 4.89 -6.23
N SER A 133 -29.91 4.85 -6.25
CA SER A 133 -30.68 4.34 -7.39
C SER A 133 -30.39 5.08 -8.70
N SER A 134 -30.10 6.38 -8.64
CA SER A 134 -29.70 7.15 -9.82
C SER A 134 -28.28 6.83 -10.27
N GLU A 135 -27.33 6.68 -9.34
CA GLU A 135 -25.94 6.34 -9.67
C GLU A 135 -25.82 4.93 -10.25
N GLN A 136 -26.71 4.00 -9.87
CA GLN A 136 -26.78 2.64 -10.43
C GLN A 136 -27.16 2.58 -11.92
N LEU A 137 -27.64 3.69 -12.50
CA LEU A 137 -27.91 3.79 -13.94
C LEU A 137 -26.62 3.97 -14.74
N GLU A 138 -25.55 4.47 -14.12
CA GLU A 138 -24.28 4.80 -14.76
C GLU A 138 -23.14 3.89 -14.28
N TYR A 139 -23.17 3.47 -13.02
CA TYR A 139 -22.11 2.69 -12.38
C TYR A 139 -22.61 1.32 -11.92
N ILE A 140 -21.77 0.31 -12.08
CA ILE A 140 -22.04 -1.05 -11.62
C ILE A 140 -21.26 -1.31 -10.33
N SER A 141 -21.99 -1.68 -9.28
CA SER A 141 -21.40 -2.14 -8.02
C SER A 141 -20.79 -3.53 -8.21
N LYS A 142 -19.57 -3.71 -7.72
CA LYS A 142 -18.80 -4.94 -7.85
C LYS A 142 -18.06 -5.27 -6.55
N PRO A 143 -18.24 -6.47 -5.98
CA PRO A 143 -17.55 -6.84 -4.75
C PRO A 143 -16.04 -6.96 -5.00
N LYS A 144 -15.24 -6.69 -3.96
CA LYS A 144 -13.77 -6.78 -4.04
C LYS A 144 -13.29 -8.17 -4.43
N SER A 145 -13.94 -9.22 -3.93
CA SER A 145 -13.63 -10.62 -4.25
C SER A 145 -13.66 -10.90 -5.75
N LEU A 146 -14.66 -10.38 -6.46
CA LEU A 146 -14.78 -10.54 -7.90
C LEU A 146 -13.68 -9.78 -8.66
N ILE A 147 -13.38 -8.53 -8.27
CA ILE A 147 -12.26 -7.78 -8.85
C ILE A 147 -10.94 -8.49 -8.59
N CYS A 148 -10.72 -8.99 -7.36
CA CYS A 148 -9.51 -9.72 -7.00
C CYS A 148 -9.32 -10.98 -7.87
N GLN A 149 -10.40 -11.72 -8.11
CA GLN A 149 -10.38 -12.91 -8.96
C GLN A 149 -10.03 -12.56 -10.41
N GLU A 150 -10.64 -11.51 -10.97
CA GLU A 150 -10.43 -11.11 -12.37
C GLU A 150 -9.01 -10.65 -12.66
N ILE A 151 -8.37 -9.94 -11.74
CA ILE A 151 -7.00 -9.43 -11.92
C ILE A 151 -5.93 -10.40 -11.38
N GLY A 152 -6.33 -11.50 -10.75
CA GLY A 152 -5.42 -12.50 -10.19
C GLY A 152 -4.64 -12.00 -8.97
N VAL A 153 -5.34 -11.44 -7.97
CA VAL A 153 -4.73 -11.01 -6.70
C VAL A 153 -4.24 -12.22 -5.90
N ASP A 154 -2.97 -12.19 -5.47
CA ASP A 154 -2.41 -13.18 -4.55
C ASP A 154 -2.65 -12.80 -3.09
N VAL A 155 -2.50 -11.52 -2.75
CA VAL A 155 -2.64 -11.00 -1.38
C VAL A 155 -3.50 -9.74 -1.36
N LEU A 156 -4.47 -9.69 -0.44
CA LEU A 156 -5.26 -8.49 -0.16
C LEU A 156 -4.91 -7.91 1.21
N ILE A 157 -4.60 -6.62 1.26
CA ILE A 157 -4.48 -5.82 2.49
C ILE A 157 -5.73 -4.95 2.60
N ASP A 158 -6.59 -5.22 3.57
CA ASP A 158 -7.89 -4.56 3.72
C ASP A 158 -8.25 -4.46 5.22
N ASP A 159 -8.95 -3.43 5.63
CA ASP A 159 -9.37 -3.24 7.03
C ASP A 159 -10.74 -3.87 7.34
N SER A 160 -11.53 -4.19 6.30
CA SER A 160 -12.86 -4.77 6.43
C SER A 160 -12.81 -6.27 6.64
N LEU A 161 -13.40 -6.72 7.75
CA LEU A 161 -13.57 -8.15 8.02
C LEU A 161 -14.50 -8.82 7.00
N GLU A 162 -15.54 -8.13 6.52
CA GLU A 162 -16.46 -8.68 5.52
C GLU A 162 -15.73 -8.96 4.19
N HIS A 163 -14.92 -7.99 3.72
CA HIS A 163 -14.10 -8.20 2.52
C HIS A 163 -13.06 -9.30 2.73
N ALA A 164 -12.44 -9.36 3.91
CA ALA A 164 -11.46 -10.39 4.25
C ALA A 164 -12.08 -11.79 4.17
N LEU A 165 -13.25 -11.99 4.77
CA LEU A 165 -13.96 -13.27 4.72
C LEU A 165 -14.34 -13.65 3.29
N ASP A 166 -14.92 -12.72 2.53
CA ASP A 166 -15.35 -12.96 1.16
C ASP A 166 -14.17 -13.32 0.23
N CYS A 167 -13.08 -12.54 0.28
CA CYS A 167 -11.89 -12.79 -0.54
C CYS A 167 -11.14 -14.06 -0.11
N SER A 168 -11.06 -14.36 1.20
CA SER A 168 -10.42 -15.60 1.69
C SER A 168 -11.14 -16.86 1.21
N SER A 169 -12.46 -16.78 0.97
CA SER A 169 -13.26 -17.89 0.45
C SER A 169 -12.83 -18.31 -0.97
N LEU A 170 -12.18 -17.40 -1.70
CA LEU A 170 -11.60 -17.62 -3.03
C LEU A 170 -10.14 -18.10 -2.97
N GLY A 171 -9.58 -18.30 -1.77
CA GLY A 171 -8.20 -18.74 -1.58
C GLY A 171 -7.15 -17.62 -1.65
N ILE A 172 -7.59 -16.36 -1.64
CA ILE A 172 -6.69 -15.19 -1.57
C ILE A 172 -6.13 -15.07 -0.15
N ASP A 173 -4.83 -14.80 -0.02
CA ASP A 173 -4.21 -14.54 1.29
C ASP A 173 -4.58 -13.14 1.77
N ILE A 174 -5.05 -13.03 3.02
CA ILE A 174 -5.54 -11.76 3.55
C ILE A 174 -4.65 -11.27 4.69
N LEU A 175 -4.24 -10.01 4.57
CA LEU A 175 -3.61 -9.25 5.64
C LEU A 175 -4.63 -8.23 6.16
N LEU A 176 -5.44 -8.66 7.14
CA LEU A 176 -6.50 -7.85 7.74
C LEU A 176 -5.88 -6.71 8.57
N TYR A 177 -5.89 -5.49 8.03
CA TYR A 177 -5.26 -4.34 8.63
C TYR A 177 -6.12 -3.79 9.79
N ASP A 178 -5.57 -3.83 10.99
CA ASP A 178 -6.22 -3.42 12.23
C ASP A 178 -5.34 -2.40 12.93
N ARG A 179 -5.34 -1.16 12.42
CA ARG A 179 -4.37 -0.15 12.83
C ARG A 179 -4.35 0.02 14.35
N LYS A 180 -3.22 -0.30 14.97
CA LYS A 180 -3.01 -0.27 16.43
C LYS A 180 -3.99 -1.12 17.24
N GLY A 181 -4.74 -2.03 16.62
CA GLY A 181 -5.77 -2.83 17.28
C GLY A 181 -7.08 -2.09 17.57
N GLN A 182 -7.33 -0.96 16.88
CA GLN A 182 -8.38 -0.01 17.23
C GLN A 182 -9.66 -0.12 16.37
N TYR A 183 -9.63 -0.88 15.27
CA TYR A 183 -10.72 -0.91 14.29
C TYR A 183 -11.85 -1.84 14.73
N ARG A 184 -12.85 -1.30 15.44
CA ARG A 184 -13.91 -2.13 16.06
C ARG A 184 -14.70 -2.98 15.06
N TRP A 185 -14.93 -2.46 13.85
CA TRP A 185 -15.68 -3.15 12.79
C TRP A 185 -15.02 -4.46 12.32
N ASN A 186 -13.73 -4.64 12.58
CA ASN A 186 -13.00 -5.81 12.13
C ASN A 186 -12.83 -6.90 13.22
N HIS A 187 -13.53 -6.79 14.35
CA HIS A 187 -13.47 -7.75 15.46
C HIS A 187 -14.86 -8.31 15.82
N GLU A 188 -15.17 -9.54 15.41
CA GLU A 188 -16.47 -10.20 15.68
C GLU A 188 -16.85 -10.18 17.18
N ASP A 189 -15.91 -10.51 18.06
CA ASP A 189 -16.14 -10.57 19.51
C ASP A 189 -16.52 -9.21 20.12
N LYS A 190 -16.16 -8.11 19.45
CA LYS A 190 -16.46 -6.74 19.87
C LYS A 190 -17.75 -6.18 19.23
N LEU A 191 -18.36 -6.93 18.31
CA LEU A 191 -19.63 -6.59 17.65
C LEU A 191 -20.87 -7.11 18.41
N VAL A 192 -20.67 -7.85 19.52
CA VAL A 192 -21.74 -8.44 20.32
C VAL A 192 -22.43 -7.37 21.18
N ASP A 193 -23.16 -6.46 20.54
CA ASP A 193 -24.35 -5.85 21.12
C ASP A 193 -25.59 -6.58 20.57
N LYS A 194 -26.44 -7.06 21.49
CA LYS A 194 -27.50 -8.05 21.27
C LYS A 194 -28.67 -7.50 20.44
N THR A 195 -28.47 -7.29 19.14
CA THR A 195 -29.56 -7.05 18.19
C THR A 195 -29.40 -7.93 16.96
N PRO A 196 -30.48 -8.61 16.49
CA PRO A 196 -30.39 -9.45 15.31
C PRO A 196 -30.11 -8.56 14.09
N ILE A 197 -28.92 -8.71 13.51
CA ILE A 197 -28.51 -7.97 12.32
C ILE A 197 -29.32 -8.51 11.14
N LYS A 198 -30.25 -7.71 10.61
CA LYS A 198 -30.76 -7.91 9.25
C LYS A 198 -29.72 -7.37 8.28
N HIS A 199 -28.90 -8.28 7.75
CA HIS A 199 -27.87 -7.93 6.78
C HIS A 199 -28.49 -7.67 5.40
N THR A 200 -28.16 -6.52 4.81
CA THR A 200 -28.30 -6.23 3.37
C THR A 200 -27.18 -6.94 2.62
N LEU A 201 -27.29 -8.26 2.53
CA LEU A 201 -26.50 -9.06 1.59
C LEU A 201 -27.35 -9.37 0.36
N THR A 202 -26.76 -9.29 -0.83
CA THR A 202 -27.30 -10.00 -1.98
C THR A 202 -27.39 -11.50 -1.63
N SER A 203 -28.44 -12.16 -2.13
CA SER A 203 -28.87 -13.53 -1.78
C SER A 203 -27.75 -14.58 -1.72
N THR A 204 -26.66 -14.37 -2.44
CA THR A 204 -25.52 -15.28 -2.54
C THR A 204 -24.67 -15.34 -1.26
N SER A 205 -24.45 -14.22 -0.54
CA SER A 205 -23.53 -14.16 0.60
C SER A 205 -24.12 -14.73 1.90
N ASN A 206 -25.46 -14.73 2.03
CA ASN A 206 -26.14 -15.36 3.16
C ASN A 206 -25.90 -16.88 3.24
N ARG A 207 -25.61 -17.54 2.12
CA ARG A 207 -25.41 -18.99 2.08
C ARG A 207 -24.05 -19.44 2.62
N ILE A 208 -23.08 -18.53 2.74
CA ILE A 208 -21.73 -18.80 3.23
C ILE A 208 -21.67 -18.66 4.76
N LEU A 209 -22.36 -17.67 5.33
CA LEU A 209 -22.39 -17.40 6.78
C LEU A 209 -22.96 -18.55 7.63
N TYR A 210 -23.86 -19.37 7.08
CA TYR A 210 -24.47 -20.50 7.79
C TYR A 210 -23.83 -21.86 7.49
N SER A 211 -22.72 -21.88 6.77
CA SER A 211 -21.88 -23.08 6.68
C SER A 211 -20.84 -23.02 7.80
N SER A 212 -20.74 -24.09 8.60
CA SER A 212 -19.87 -24.23 9.78
C SER A 212 -18.52 -23.52 9.68
N PRO A 213 -17.94 -23.04 10.80
CA PRO A 213 -16.67 -22.31 10.81
C PRO A 213 -15.56 -23.19 10.24
N LYS A 214 -15.28 -23.03 8.96
CA LYS A 214 -13.99 -23.42 8.41
C LYS A 214 -13.02 -22.41 8.99
N GLU A 215 -12.10 -22.86 9.83
CA GLU A 215 -10.92 -22.07 10.21
C GLU A 215 -10.39 -21.37 8.95
N THR A 216 -10.52 -20.05 8.90
CA THR A 216 -10.03 -19.23 7.78
C THR A 216 -8.52 -19.13 7.91
N LYS A 217 -7.82 -20.20 7.55
CA LYS A 217 -6.36 -20.34 7.72
C LYS A 217 -5.53 -19.25 7.04
N ASN A 218 -6.13 -18.49 6.12
CA ASN A 218 -5.45 -17.51 5.26
C ASN A 218 -5.76 -16.05 5.64
N ILE A 219 -6.40 -15.78 6.79
CA ILE A 219 -6.60 -14.40 7.28
C ILE A 219 -5.63 -14.12 8.42
N HIS A 220 -4.75 -13.16 8.21
CA HIS A 220 -3.74 -12.75 9.18
C HIS A 220 -3.96 -11.29 9.57
N ARG A 221 -4.27 -11.05 10.84
CA ARG A 221 -4.48 -9.70 11.35
C ARG A 221 -3.15 -8.98 11.56
N MET A 222 -3.05 -7.75 11.07
CA MET A 222 -1.84 -6.93 11.09
C MET A 222 -2.11 -5.58 11.75
N LYS A 223 -1.41 -5.25 12.83
CA LYS A 223 -1.65 -4.01 13.58
C LYS A 223 -1.03 -2.76 12.96
N ASN A 224 -0.08 -2.95 12.06
CA ASN A 224 0.71 -1.88 11.46
C ASN A 224 1.43 -2.39 10.20
N TRP A 225 1.97 -1.46 9.40
CA TRP A 225 2.68 -1.80 8.16
C TRP A 225 4.01 -2.53 8.37
N ARG A 226 4.58 -2.52 9.58
CA ARG A 226 5.78 -3.32 9.90
C ARG A 226 5.45 -4.81 10.01
N GLU A 227 4.30 -5.15 10.56
CA GLU A 227 3.80 -6.53 10.58
C GLU A 227 3.44 -7.02 9.18
N ILE A 228 2.84 -6.16 8.35
CA ILE A 228 2.56 -6.45 6.93
C ILE A 228 3.86 -6.81 6.19
N ILE A 229 4.89 -5.95 6.23
CA ILE A 229 6.12 -6.19 5.47
C ILE A 229 6.89 -7.43 5.97
N ALA A 230 6.70 -7.82 7.23
CA ALA A 230 7.29 -9.03 7.80
C ALA A 230 6.74 -10.32 7.16
N GLN A 231 5.52 -10.30 6.60
CA GLN A 231 4.96 -11.42 5.84
C GLN A 231 5.64 -11.63 4.48
N PHE A 232 6.46 -10.68 4.05
CA PHE A 232 7.23 -10.74 2.81
C PHE A 232 8.73 -10.76 3.16
N PRO A 233 9.30 -11.90 3.59
CA PRO A 233 10.73 -11.95 3.90
C PRO A 233 11.57 -11.64 2.66
N LYS A 234 12.75 -11.05 2.86
CA LYS A 234 13.71 -10.84 1.76
C LYS A 234 14.09 -12.22 1.21
N PRO A 235 14.19 -12.39 -0.12
CA PRO A 235 14.84 -13.58 -0.67
C PRO A 235 16.23 -13.69 -0.03
N SER A 236 16.59 -14.90 0.41
CA SER A 236 17.90 -15.15 1.00
C SER A 236 18.98 -14.74 0.02
N SER A 237 19.91 -13.88 0.43
CA SER A 237 21.06 -13.51 -0.40
C SER A 237 21.79 -14.79 -0.80
N PRO A 238 22.10 -15.01 -2.10
CA PRO A 238 22.98 -16.09 -2.52
C PRO A 238 24.34 -16.00 -1.83
N LEU A 239 24.77 -14.78 -1.46
CA LEU A 239 26.03 -14.50 -0.78
C LEU A 239 26.03 -14.87 0.72
N ARG A 240 24.89 -15.29 1.27
CA ARG A 240 24.81 -15.84 2.64
C ARG A 240 25.80 -16.99 2.87
N PHE A 241 26.18 -17.70 1.80
CA PHE A 241 27.09 -18.83 1.85
C PHE A 241 28.52 -18.48 1.42
N CYS A 242 28.83 -17.22 1.13
CA CYS A 242 30.17 -16.80 0.77
C CYS A 242 31.04 -16.69 2.02
N TYR A 243 32.02 -17.58 2.13
CA TYR A 243 33.08 -17.53 3.14
C TYR A 243 34.08 -16.43 2.78
N TYR A 244 34.28 -15.48 3.69
CA TYR A 244 35.35 -14.50 3.59
C TYR A 244 36.54 -14.99 4.42
N PRO A 245 37.70 -15.27 3.81
CA PRO A 245 38.90 -15.60 4.57
C PRO A 245 39.33 -14.39 5.41
N PRO A 246 39.86 -14.59 6.62
CA PRO A 246 40.34 -13.50 7.45
C PRO A 246 41.46 -12.75 6.72
N ALA A 247 41.43 -11.42 6.80
CA ALA A 247 42.48 -10.57 6.25
C ALA A 247 43.81 -10.92 6.92
N TYR A 248 44.84 -11.17 6.11
CA TYR A 248 46.20 -11.32 6.60
C TYR A 248 46.62 -10.00 7.25
N SER A 249 46.88 -10.02 8.55
CA SER A 249 47.62 -8.96 9.23
C SER A 249 49.08 -9.11 8.82
N GLU A 250 49.57 -8.21 7.98
CA GLU A 250 51.00 -8.01 7.83
C GLU A 250 51.51 -7.42 9.15
N GLU A 251 52.35 -8.17 9.84
CA GLU A 251 53.12 -7.70 10.99
C GLU A 251 54.16 -6.71 10.43
N GLU A 252 54.03 -5.43 10.79
CA GLU A 252 55.05 -4.41 10.52
C GLU A 252 56.27 -4.72 11.40
N GLU A 253 57.38 -5.14 10.79
CA GLU A 253 58.70 -5.15 11.42
C GLU A 253 59.20 -3.69 11.47
N GLU A 254 59.31 -3.15 12.69
CA GLU A 254 59.99 -1.88 12.97
C GLU A 254 61.51 -2.07 12.78
N GLU A 255 62.10 -1.42 11.78
CA GLU A 255 63.55 -1.17 11.74
C GLU A 255 63.82 0.28 12.18
N GLU A 256 64.56 0.40 13.29
CA GLU A 256 65.15 1.61 13.83
C GLU A 256 66.33 2.06 12.95
N GLU A 257 66.40 3.35 12.57
CA GLU A 257 67.66 4.03 12.26
C GLU A 257 67.67 5.44 12.88
N ASP A 258 68.68 5.66 13.72
CA ASP A 258 69.04 6.89 14.44
C ASP A 258 69.71 7.96 13.55
N GLU A 259 69.48 9.23 13.92
CA GLU A 259 70.41 10.41 13.97
C GLU A 259 71.42 10.60 12.79
N ASP A 260 71.55 11.74 12.08
CA ASP A 260 71.65 13.13 12.54
C ASP A 260 71.88 14.11 11.34
N ASP A 261 71.47 15.36 11.55
CA ASP A 261 72.11 16.65 11.17
C ASP A 261 71.97 17.33 9.77
N ASP A 262 71.58 18.60 9.91
CA ASP A 262 71.73 19.85 9.14
C ASP A 262 71.18 20.08 7.70
N GLY A 263 70.18 20.97 7.64
CA GLY A 263 70.39 22.29 7.04
C GLY A 263 70.06 22.52 5.55
N ASN A 264 68.92 23.21 5.33
CA ASN A 264 68.71 24.30 4.35
C ASN A 264 68.03 24.01 2.97
N SER A 265 66.73 24.29 2.95
CA SER A 265 66.04 25.32 2.12
C SER A 265 65.86 25.21 0.58
N TYR A 266 64.58 25.27 0.20
CA TYR A 266 63.90 25.83 -1.00
C TYR A 266 63.84 25.10 -2.37
N GLU A 267 62.58 24.76 -2.71
CA GLU A 267 61.84 24.90 -3.99
C GLU A 267 62.04 23.93 -5.20
N GLN A 268 61.05 23.01 -5.33
CA GLN A 268 60.19 22.68 -6.51
C GLN A 268 60.81 22.29 -7.90
N PRO A 269 60.03 21.67 -8.83
CA PRO A 269 59.54 20.29 -8.87
C PRO A 269 59.90 19.58 -10.20
N ALA A 270 60.00 18.24 -10.28
CA ALA A 270 59.99 17.55 -11.58
C ALA A 270 59.72 16.04 -11.51
N TYR A 271 58.65 15.64 -12.22
CA TYR A 271 58.59 14.53 -13.18
C TYR A 271 58.83 13.06 -12.75
N GLN A 272 57.75 12.28 -12.90
CA GLN A 272 57.53 10.84 -13.18
C GLN A 272 58.69 10.02 -13.82
N PRO A 273 58.74 8.64 -13.78
CA PRO A 273 57.59 7.79 -14.14
C PRO A 273 57.49 6.29 -13.68
N SER A 274 56.30 5.72 -14.01
CA SER A 274 56.08 4.36 -14.55
C SER A 274 55.83 3.19 -13.56
N TYR A 275 55.02 2.14 -13.82
CA TYR A 275 54.46 1.54 -15.05
C TYR A 275 53.19 0.69 -14.68
N TYR A 276 52.09 0.87 -15.45
CA TYR A 276 51.05 -0.06 -15.91
C TYR A 276 50.25 -1.03 -15.00
N GLY A 277 48.91 -0.93 -15.14
CA GLY A 277 47.93 -1.99 -14.87
C GLY A 277 46.52 -1.61 -15.38
N LYS A 278 46.24 -1.94 -16.64
CA LYS A 278 45.04 -1.64 -17.45
C LYS A 278 43.67 -1.80 -16.76
N TYR A 279 42.77 -0.85 -16.99
CA TYR A 279 41.32 -1.07 -17.06
C TYR A 279 40.80 -0.57 -18.41
N GLU A 280 39.97 -1.38 -19.07
CA GLU A 280 39.20 -1.00 -20.25
C GLU A 280 38.06 -0.05 -19.85
N THR A 281 38.09 1.16 -20.37
CA THR A 281 36.95 2.09 -20.40
C THR A 281 36.25 1.97 -21.74
N VAL A 282 34.95 1.66 -21.71
CA VAL A 282 34.06 1.82 -22.88
C VAL A 282 33.53 3.24 -22.84
N GLU A 283 33.87 4.03 -23.85
CA GLU A 283 33.29 5.35 -24.08
C GLU A 283 31.82 5.20 -24.47
N VAL A 284 30.94 5.95 -23.81
CA VAL A 284 29.59 6.20 -24.31
C VAL A 284 29.58 7.65 -24.72
N GLU A 285 29.41 7.87 -26.02
CA GLU A 285 29.34 9.19 -26.66
C GLU A 285 28.30 10.08 -25.97
N GLU A 286 28.72 11.31 -25.64
CA GLU A 286 27.83 12.41 -25.30
C GLU A 286 26.95 12.71 -26.53
N LEU A 287 25.66 12.40 -26.42
CA LEU A 287 24.65 12.87 -27.36
C LEU A 287 24.00 14.13 -26.80
N SER A 288 24.08 15.15 -27.64
CA SER A 288 23.62 16.52 -27.51
C SER A 288 22.17 16.68 -27.07
N ASP A 289 21.93 17.71 -26.26
CA ASP A 289 20.62 18.32 -26.05
C ASP A 289 20.10 18.91 -27.36
N GLU A 290 19.26 18.18 -28.09
CA GLU A 290 18.18 18.71 -28.94
C GLU A 290 17.31 17.54 -29.50
N ASP A 291 16.01 17.66 -29.26
CA ASP A 291 14.89 16.92 -29.88
C ASP A 291 14.84 15.39 -29.78
N GLU A 292 14.18 14.87 -28.73
CA GLU A 292 13.41 13.62 -28.86
C GLU A 292 12.10 13.66 -28.06
N ALA A 293 11.01 13.85 -28.79
CA ALA A 293 9.64 13.74 -28.32
C ALA A 293 9.33 12.29 -27.94
N TYR A 294 9.12 12.03 -26.64
CA TYR A 294 8.65 10.73 -26.17
C TYR A 294 7.17 10.52 -26.53
N PRO A 295 6.80 9.40 -27.18
CA PRO A 295 5.41 9.08 -27.45
C PRO A 295 4.68 8.78 -26.13
N ILE A 296 3.61 9.54 -25.90
CA ILE A 296 2.62 9.32 -24.86
C ILE A 296 1.93 7.97 -25.13
N TRP A 297 2.36 6.93 -24.43
CA TRP A 297 1.56 5.70 -24.32
C TRP A 297 0.39 5.97 -23.38
N LYS A 298 -0.66 6.57 -23.95
CA LYS A 298 -2.03 6.48 -23.41
C LYS A 298 -2.46 5.03 -23.55
N GLU A 299 -2.42 4.28 -22.46
CA GLU A 299 -3.38 3.23 -22.21
C GLU A 299 -3.92 3.39 -20.77
N ASN A 300 -4.81 4.37 -20.62
CA ASN A 300 -5.82 4.34 -19.56
C ASN A 300 -6.72 3.13 -19.84
N ARG A 301 -6.36 1.96 -19.32
CA ARG A 301 -7.31 0.85 -19.23
C ARG A 301 -8.14 1.03 -17.97
N VAL A 302 -9.11 1.94 -18.07
CA VAL A 302 -10.30 1.91 -17.23
C VAL A 302 -11.12 0.75 -17.76
N TRP A 303 -11.18 -0.35 -17.01
CA TRP A 303 -12.15 -1.40 -17.28
C TRP A 303 -13.48 -0.99 -16.64
N VAL A 304 -14.51 -0.93 -17.48
CA VAL A 304 -15.93 -0.80 -17.10
C VAL A 304 -16.40 -2.06 -16.39
#